data_AF-A0A965IV92-F1
#
_entry.id   AF-A0A965IV92-F1
#
_cell.length_a   1.000
_cell.length_b   1.000
_cell.length_c   1.000
_cell.angle_alpha   90.00
_cell.angle_beta   90.00
_cell.angle_gamma   90.00
#
_symmetry.space_group_name_H-M   'P 1'
#
loop_
_entity.id
_entity.type
_entity.pdbx_description
1 polymer ?
#
loop_
_entity_poly.entity_id
_entity_poly.type
_entity_poly.pdbx_seq_one_letter_code
_entity_poly.pdbx_strand_id
1 'polypeptide(L)'
;MADVCAPNVMYDLSCYTHQELVEIAKSYNKYVMKRTRLCHPHSTVCSRITSKVPITDSKASLIVSLQNVLGKVCSSEACWTQLPFIDTLSPGLVEKLRYFTFKPPAPETKYSWLSTTDINSVMQQYAELFVNFKFVGALPSDFYKITKFHFDQISLYHKIGIVFNLDTHDQKGSHWVAFLIDNGLKTIEYFDSAGKPPNKYIDKFIKKVQKVCKGYTVCINTIVHQRKNSECGIYSIHFIIKRLLGFSFKDISSKIISDNEMNKFRDNIFSKDNF
;
A
#
# COMPACT_ATOMS: atom_id res chain seq x y z
N MET A 1 8.27 -17.28 4.77
CA MET A 1 7.39 -17.30 3.57
C MET A 1 6.02 -16.67 3.81
N ALA A 2 5.52 -16.52 5.05
CA ALA A 2 4.24 -15.84 5.33
C ALA A 2 4.26 -14.29 5.22
N ASP A 3 5.43 -13.68 5.03
CA ASP A 3 5.62 -12.22 5.15
C ASP A 3 5.45 -11.45 3.83
N VAL A 4 4.83 -12.06 2.82
CA VAL A 4 4.64 -11.46 1.48
C VAL A 4 3.19 -11.09 1.17
N CYS A 5 2.23 -11.63 1.93
CA CYS A 5 0.81 -11.35 1.70
C CYS A 5 0.43 -9.94 2.13
N ALA A 6 -0.58 -9.37 1.47
CA ALA A 6 -1.16 -8.11 1.87
C ALA A 6 -1.72 -8.18 3.32
N PRO A 7 -1.82 -7.05 4.06
CA PRO A 7 -2.26 -7.03 5.46
C PRO A 7 -3.61 -7.68 5.75
N ASN A 8 -4.53 -7.70 4.79
CA ASN A 8 -5.86 -8.32 4.91
C ASN A 8 -5.90 -9.78 4.41
N VAL A 9 -4.77 -10.36 4.04
CA VAL A 9 -4.69 -11.71 3.48
C VAL A 9 -3.99 -12.64 4.49
N MET A 10 -4.71 -13.66 4.92
CA MET A 10 -4.14 -14.73 5.75
C MET A 10 -3.37 -15.70 4.86
N TYR A 11 -2.09 -15.90 5.18
CA TYR A 11 -1.29 -16.92 4.53
C TYR A 11 -1.75 -18.32 4.94
N ASP A 12 -2.12 -19.13 3.97
CA ASP A 12 -2.42 -20.55 4.13
C ASP A 12 -1.87 -21.29 2.91
N LEU A 13 -0.63 -21.79 3.00
CA LEU A 13 0.18 -22.31 1.88
C LEU A 13 0.57 -21.28 0.80
N SER A 14 -0.32 -20.35 0.47
CA SER A 14 -0.17 -19.24 -0.48
C SER A 14 -0.96 -18.02 0.01
N CYS A 15 -0.72 -16.85 -0.59
CA CYS A 15 -1.58 -15.67 -0.41
C CYS A 15 -2.91 -15.78 -1.20
N TYR A 16 -2.98 -16.68 -2.18
CA TYR A 16 -4.22 -16.96 -2.91
C TYR A 16 -5.18 -17.83 -2.09
N THR A 17 -6.47 -17.64 -2.29
CA THR A 17 -7.50 -18.63 -1.95
C THR A 17 -7.49 -19.78 -2.95
N HIS A 18 -8.09 -20.92 -2.60
CA HIS A 18 -8.25 -22.05 -3.53
C HIS A 18 -9.02 -21.63 -4.80
N GLN A 19 -10.12 -20.88 -4.66
CA GLN A 19 -10.93 -20.43 -5.78
C GLN A 19 -10.14 -19.54 -6.74
N GLU A 20 -9.28 -18.66 -6.23
CA GLU A 20 -8.42 -17.82 -7.09
C GLU A 20 -7.39 -18.65 -7.85
N LEU A 21 -6.79 -19.66 -7.22
CA LEU A 21 -5.88 -20.59 -7.90
C LEU A 21 -6.60 -21.38 -9.00
N VAL A 22 -7.86 -21.77 -8.77
CA VAL A 22 -8.69 -22.42 -9.79
C VAL A 22 -8.91 -21.48 -10.99
N GLU A 23 -9.26 -20.21 -10.76
CA GLU A 23 -9.46 -19.23 -11.84
C GLU A 23 -8.15 -18.92 -12.59
N ILE A 24 -7.04 -18.79 -11.87
CA ILE A 24 -5.69 -18.66 -12.43
C ILE A 24 -5.36 -19.87 -13.32
N ALA A 25 -5.59 -21.10 -12.83
CA ALA A 25 -5.33 -22.32 -13.59
C ALA A 25 -6.23 -22.46 -14.84
N LYS A 26 -7.52 -22.12 -14.73
CA LYS A 26 -8.44 -22.06 -15.89
C LYS A 26 -7.97 -21.07 -16.93
N SER A 27 -7.58 -19.87 -16.49
CA SER A 27 -7.09 -18.81 -17.35
C SER A 27 -5.79 -19.22 -18.08
N TYR A 28 -4.82 -19.77 -17.33
CA TYR A 28 -3.61 -20.37 -17.89
C TYR A 28 -3.96 -21.44 -18.92
N ASN A 29 -4.82 -22.40 -18.58
CA ASN A 29 -5.23 -23.49 -19.48
C ASN A 29 -5.90 -22.98 -20.77
N LYS A 30 -6.60 -21.85 -20.72
CA LYS A 30 -7.16 -21.18 -21.90
C LYS A 30 -6.07 -20.51 -22.74
N TYR A 31 -5.10 -19.88 -22.10
CA TYR A 31 -3.96 -19.24 -22.76
C TYR A 31 -3.09 -20.25 -23.51
N VAL A 32 -2.76 -21.39 -22.88
CA VAL A 32 -1.90 -22.44 -23.50
C VAL A 32 -2.53 -23.11 -24.72
N MET A 33 -3.86 -23.11 -24.84
CA MET A 33 -4.54 -23.63 -26.04
C MET A 33 -4.33 -22.75 -27.28
N LYS A 34 -4.02 -21.46 -27.09
CA LYS A 34 -3.89 -20.48 -28.17
C LYS A 34 -2.45 -20.03 -28.40
N ARG A 35 -1.54 -20.32 -27.48
CA ARG A 35 -0.17 -19.81 -27.45
C ARG A 35 0.79 -20.92 -27.08
N THR A 36 1.95 -20.94 -27.72
CA THR A 36 3.01 -21.94 -27.49
C THR A 36 4.13 -21.41 -26.59
N ARG A 37 4.06 -20.13 -26.20
CA ARG A 37 5.09 -19.43 -25.42
C ARG A 37 4.47 -18.51 -24.37
N LEU A 38 5.03 -18.54 -23.18
CA LEU A 38 4.73 -17.62 -22.08
C LEU A 38 5.96 -16.74 -21.86
N CYS A 39 5.77 -15.44 -21.79
CA CYS A 39 6.82 -14.47 -21.54
C CYS A 39 6.42 -13.58 -20.37
N HIS A 40 7.41 -13.18 -19.58
CA HIS A 40 7.21 -12.15 -18.57
C HIS A 40 7.03 -10.79 -19.28
N PRO A 41 6.07 -9.93 -18.89
CA PRO A 41 5.82 -8.66 -19.58
C PRO A 41 6.98 -7.66 -19.44
N HIS A 42 7.70 -7.71 -18.31
CA HIS A 42 8.76 -6.75 -17.97
C HIS A 42 10.17 -7.38 -18.01
N SER A 43 10.32 -8.54 -18.66
CA SER A 43 11.61 -9.24 -18.75
C SER A 43 11.72 -9.99 -20.09
N THR A 44 12.95 -10.31 -20.50
CA THR A 44 13.23 -11.11 -21.69
C THR A 44 12.99 -12.61 -21.47
N VAL A 45 12.72 -13.02 -20.21
CA VAL A 45 12.50 -14.41 -19.83
C VAL A 45 11.19 -14.92 -20.43
N CYS A 46 11.30 -16.03 -21.16
CA CYS A 46 10.16 -16.75 -21.69
C CYS A 46 10.38 -18.25 -21.59
N SER A 47 9.29 -19.00 -21.56
CA SER A 47 9.30 -20.46 -21.62
C SER A 47 8.36 -20.98 -22.69
N ARG A 48 8.73 -22.13 -23.29
CA ARG A 48 7.78 -22.90 -24.10
C ARG A 48 6.73 -23.49 -23.18
N ILE A 49 5.49 -23.34 -23.59
CA ILE A 49 4.35 -23.88 -22.87
C ILE A 49 4.17 -25.33 -23.33
N THR A 50 4.22 -26.26 -22.40
CA THR A 50 4.23 -27.70 -22.73
C THR A 50 3.00 -28.44 -22.23
N SER A 51 2.26 -27.93 -21.25
CA SER A 51 1.19 -28.69 -20.60
C SER A 51 0.13 -27.81 -19.93
N LYS A 52 -1.11 -28.32 -19.85
CA LYS A 52 -2.17 -27.76 -19.02
C LYS A 52 -1.92 -28.11 -17.54
N VAL A 53 -2.44 -27.27 -16.65
CA VAL A 53 -2.49 -27.52 -15.21
C VAL A 53 -3.77 -28.30 -14.87
N PRO A 54 -3.70 -29.44 -14.17
CA PRO A 54 -4.90 -30.12 -13.69
C PRO A 54 -5.61 -29.27 -12.64
N ILE A 55 -6.93 -29.11 -12.76
CA ILE A 55 -7.74 -28.42 -11.75
C ILE A 55 -8.13 -29.46 -10.70
N THR A 56 -7.72 -29.23 -9.46
CA THR A 56 -7.94 -30.16 -8.34
C THR A 56 -8.56 -29.44 -7.14
N ASP A 57 -9.24 -30.18 -6.28
CA ASP A 57 -9.81 -29.64 -5.03
C ASP A 57 -8.73 -29.34 -3.98
N SER A 58 -7.51 -29.86 -4.14
CA SER A 58 -6.38 -29.59 -3.25
C SER A 58 -5.67 -28.29 -3.62
N LYS A 59 -5.68 -27.33 -2.70
CA LYS A 59 -4.94 -26.07 -2.80
C LYS A 59 -3.44 -26.30 -2.99
N ALA A 60 -2.86 -27.20 -2.20
CA ALA A 60 -1.45 -27.57 -2.29
C ALA A 60 -1.09 -28.13 -3.68
N SER A 61 -1.93 -29.02 -4.23
CA SER A 61 -1.71 -29.63 -5.54
C SER A 61 -1.81 -28.62 -6.68
N LEU A 62 -2.74 -27.65 -6.59
CA LEU A 62 -2.83 -26.54 -7.54
C LEU A 62 -1.59 -25.64 -7.50
N ILE A 63 -1.13 -25.26 -6.30
CA ILE A 63 0.08 -24.43 -6.12
C ILE A 63 1.28 -25.13 -6.77
N VAL A 64 1.52 -26.40 -6.45
CA VAL A 64 2.64 -27.18 -7.02
C VAL A 64 2.54 -27.26 -8.55
N SER A 65 1.34 -27.53 -9.07
CA SER A 65 1.14 -27.63 -10.52
C SER A 65 1.38 -26.30 -11.24
N LEU A 66 0.94 -25.18 -10.66
CA LEU A 66 1.21 -23.84 -11.18
C LEU A 66 2.70 -23.49 -11.08
N GLN A 67 3.34 -23.75 -9.94
CA GLN A 67 4.78 -23.55 -9.76
C GLN A 67 5.60 -24.31 -10.81
N ASN A 68 5.24 -25.56 -11.10
CA ASN A 68 5.93 -26.38 -12.11
C ASN A 68 5.90 -25.76 -13.51
N VAL A 69 4.77 -25.17 -13.91
CA VAL A 69 4.63 -24.60 -15.25
C VAL A 69 5.06 -23.13 -15.35
N LEU A 70 4.98 -22.38 -14.25
CA LEU A 70 5.29 -20.95 -14.19
C LEU A 70 6.71 -20.65 -13.71
N GLY A 71 7.36 -21.58 -13.00
CA GLY A 71 8.66 -21.37 -12.34
C GLY A 71 9.83 -21.02 -13.27
N LYS A 72 9.70 -21.30 -14.58
CA LYS A 72 10.69 -20.88 -15.60
C LYS A 72 10.56 -19.41 -16.01
N VAL A 73 9.41 -18.79 -15.75
CA VAL A 73 9.10 -17.40 -16.12
C VAL A 73 8.99 -16.50 -14.89
N CYS A 74 8.56 -17.05 -13.76
CA CYS A 74 8.37 -16.33 -12.51
C CYS A 74 9.13 -16.98 -11.37
N SER A 75 9.77 -16.15 -10.54
CA SER A 75 10.50 -16.55 -9.34
C SER A 75 9.61 -16.71 -8.11
N SER A 76 8.42 -16.10 -8.09
CA SER A 76 7.50 -16.15 -6.96
C SER A 76 6.03 -16.14 -7.38
N GLU A 77 5.15 -16.40 -6.42
CA GLU A 77 3.70 -16.35 -6.59
C GLU A 77 3.20 -14.96 -6.95
N ALA A 78 3.82 -13.90 -6.41
CA ALA A 78 3.46 -12.52 -6.71
C ALA A 78 3.73 -12.17 -8.19
N CYS A 79 4.82 -12.70 -8.76
CA CYS A 79 5.11 -12.56 -10.18
C CYS A 79 3.99 -13.09 -11.09
N TRP A 80 3.24 -14.10 -10.65
CA TRP A 80 2.16 -14.68 -11.46
C TRP A 80 1.10 -13.65 -11.83
N THR A 81 0.85 -12.65 -10.97
CA THR A 81 -0.17 -11.61 -11.16
C THR A 81 0.12 -10.67 -12.34
N GLN A 82 1.36 -10.68 -12.82
CA GLN A 82 1.80 -9.86 -13.96
C GLN A 82 1.73 -10.63 -15.29
N LEU A 83 1.52 -11.95 -15.26
CA LEU A 83 1.53 -12.75 -16.48
C LEU A 83 0.31 -12.45 -17.38
N PRO A 84 0.47 -12.51 -18.71
CA PRO A 84 -0.53 -12.00 -19.66
C PRO A 84 -1.87 -12.75 -19.63
N PHE A 85 -1.93 -13.97 -19.09
CA PHE A 85 -3.20 -14.67 -18.93
C PHE A 85 -4.04 -14.09 -17.77
N ILE A 86 -3.43 -13.42 -16.79
CA ILE A 86 -4.16 -12.75 -15.71
C ILE A 86 -5.11 -11.69 -16.26
N ASP A 87 -4.70 -10.95 -17.30
CA ASP A 87 -5.54 -9.93 -17.95
C ASP A 87 -6.84 -10.48 -18.56
N THR A 88 -6.99 -11.81 -18.66
CA THR A 88 -8.20 -12.45 -19.18
C THR A 88 -9.22 -12.82 -18.10
N LEU A 89 -8.88 -12.63 -16.82
CA LEU A 89 -9.78 -12.78 -15.69
C LEU A 89 -10.78 -11.61 -15.60
N SER A 90 -11.79 -11.73 -14.73
CA SER A 90 -12.72 -10.63 -14.47
C SER A 90 -11.97 -9.41 -13.91
N PRO A 91 -12.33 -8.16 -14.29
CA PRO A 91 -11.61 -6.95 -13.87
C PRO A 91 -11.38 -6.84 -12.36
N GLY A 92 -12.41 -7.11 -11.53
CA GLY A 92 -12.28 -7.05 -10.07
C GLY A 92 -11.33 -8.10 -9.49
N LEU A 93 -11.24 -9.29 -10.11
CA LEU A 93 -10.25 -10.29 -9.72
C LEU A 93 -8.84 -9.85 -10.12
N VAL A 94 -8.66 -9.28 -11.32
CA VAL A 94 -7.37 -8.74 -11.76
C VAL A 94 -6.86 -7.67 -10.78
N GLU A 95 -7.73 -6.74 -10.40
CA GLU A 95 -7.42 -5.70 -9.43
C GLU A 95 -7.02 -6.29 -8.06
N LYS A 96 -7.83 -7.23 -7.55
CA LYS A 96 -7.52 -7.94 -6.30
C LYS A 96 -6.16 -8.64 -6.35
N LEU A 97 -5.89 -9.39 -7.43
CA LEU A 97 -4.65 -10.15 -7.56
C LEU A 97 -3.43 -9.21 -7.60
N ARG A 98 -3.51 -8.11 -8.36
CA ARG A 98 -2.38 -7.18 -8.55
C ARG A 98 -2.11 -6.28 -7.35
N TYR A 99 -3.14 -5.85 -6.64
CA TYR A 99 -3.00 -4.79 -5.64
C TYR A 99 -3.32 -5.21 -4.20
N PHE A 100 -4.06 -6.31 -4.01
CA PHE A 100 -4.61 -6.67 -2.70
C PHE A 100 -4.31 -8.11 -2.26
N THR A 101 -3.47 -8.85 -3.01
CA THR A 101 -3.06 -10.22 -2.64
C THR A 101 -1.68 -10.26 -1.98
N PHE A 102 -0.72 -9.51 -2.52
CA PHE A 102 0.65 -9.42 -2.02
C PHE A 102 0.96 -7.98 -1.60
N LYS A 103 1.94 -7.79 -0.71
CA LYS A 103 2.50 -6.46 -0.43
C LYS A 103 3.07 -5.86 -1.71
N PRO A 104 3.01 -4.53 -1.90
CA PRO A 104 3.60 -3.89 -3.07
C PRO A 104 5.12 -4.13 -3.12
N PRO A 105 5.73 -4.19 -4.31
CA PRO A 105 7.18 -4.33 -4.43
C PRO A 105 7.89 -3.15 -3.74
N ALA A 106 8.99 -3.43 -3.06
CA ALA A 106 9.80 -2.39 -2.45
C ALA A 106 10.40 -1.48 -3.53
N PRO A 107 10.59 -0.18 -3.23
CA PRO A 107 11.40 0.68 -4.09
C PRO A 107 12.82 0.14 -4.25
N GLU A 108 13.46 0.51 -5.36
CA GLU A 108 14.71 -0.10 -5.88
C GLU A 108 15.80 -0.37 -4.83
N THR A 109 15.97 0.53 -3.86
CA THR A 109 16.92 0.34 -2.76
C THR A 109 16.25 0.48 -1.41
N LYS A 110 16.83 -0.16 -0.38
CA LYS A 110 16.35 -0.09 1.01
C LYS A 110 16.28 1.33 1.60
N TYR A 111 17.01 2.28 1.03
CA TYR A 111 17.02 3.69 1.48
C TYR A 111 16.48 4.65 0.40
N SER A 112 15.83 4.14 -0.64
CA SER A 112 15.16 4.99 -1.62
C SER A 112 13.99 5.72 -0.99
N TRP A 113 13.81 6.97 -1.36
CA TRP A 113 12.63 7.76 -0.99
C TRP A 113 11.37 7.09 -1.53
N LEU A 114 10.28 7.17 -0.78
CA LEU A 114 9.00 6.70 -1.29
C LEU A 114 8.44 7.70 -2.29
N SER A 115 7.92 7.18 -3.40
CA SER A 115 7.08 7.90 -4.33
C SER A 115 5.62 7.94 -3.87
N THR A 116 4.81 8.75 -4.54
CA THR A 116 3.34 8.74 -4.40
C THR A 116 2.76 7.35 -4.60
N THR A 117 3.25 6.61 -5.60
CA THR A 117 2.78 5.26 -5.92
C THR A 117 3.09 4.27 -4.80
N ASP A 118 4.28 4.36 -4.21
CA ASP A 118 4.68 3.46 -3.11
C ASP A 118 3.78 3.66 -1.89
N ILE A 119 3.54 4.91 -1.49
CA ILE A 119 2.69 5.24 -0.35
C ILE A 119 1.24 4.83 -0.62
N ASN A 120 0.72 5.14 -1.81
CA ASN A 120 -0.64 4.79 -2.17
C ASN A 120 -0.88 3.28 -2.18
N SER A 121 0.04 2.51 -2.77
CA SER A 121 -0.09 1.06 -2.86
C SER A 121 -0.13 0.40 -1.48
N VAL A 122 0.69 0.88 -0.53
CA VAL A 122 0.63 0.39 0.86
C VAL A 122 -0.66 0.83 1.53
N MET A 123 -0.96 2.12 1.54
CA MET A 123 -2.07 2.67 2.34
C MET A 123 -3.45 2.25 1.84
N GLN A 124 -3.59 1.93 0.54
CA GLN A 124 -4.83 1.35 -0.01
C GLN A 124 -5.11 -0.04 0.58
N GLN A 125 -4.09 -0.88 0.77
CA GLN A 125 -4.29 -2.19 1.41
C GLN A 125 -4.76 -2.05 2.86
N TYR A 126 -4.25 -1.05 3.58
CA TYR A 126 -4.73 -0.74 4.93
C TYR A 126 -6.14 -0.12 4.93
N ALA A 127 -6.52 0.62 3.88
CA ALA A 127 -7.90 1.10 3.72
C ALA A 127 -8.90 -0.06 3.53
N GLU A 128 -8.52 -1.11 2.79
CA GLU A 128 -9.34 -2.33 2.67
C GLU A 128 -9.44 -3.11 3.99
N LEU A 129 -8.34 -3.17 4.76
CA LEU A 129 -8.34 -3.85 6.06
C LEU A 129 -9.21 -3.13 7.11
N PHE A 130 -9.15 -1.80 7.15
CA PHE A 130 -9.88 -0.99 8.11
C PHE A 130 -11.10 -0.35 7.45
N VAL A 131 -12.21 -1.07 7.37
CA VAL A 131 -13.44 -0.66 6.63
C VAL A 131 -13.99 0.74 6.94
N ASN A 132 -13.75 1.26 8.16
CA ASN A 132 -14.17 2.60 8.58
C ASN A 132 -13.06 3.66 8.47
N PHE A 133 -12.00 3.37 7.71
CA PHE A 133 -10.90 4.28 7.42
C PHE A 133 -10.92 4.68 5.95
N LYS A 134 -10.86 5.98 5.68
CA LYS A 134 -10.65 6.51 4.33
C LYS A 134 -9.22 6.99 4.17
N PHE A 135 -8.46 6.33 3.30
CA PHE A 135 -7.24 6.90 2.77
C PHE A 135 -7.58 7.79 1.55
N VAL A 136 -7.19 9.06 1.60
CA VAL A 136 -7.45 10.02 0.52
C VAL A 136 -6.36 9.94 -0.55
N GLY A 137 -5.11 9.70 -0.12
CA GLY A 137 -3.96 9.59 -1.02
C GLY A 137 -2.70 10.21 -0.44
N ALA A 138 -1.58 9.92 -1.09
CA ALA A 138 -0.36 10.70 -1.03
C ALA A 138 -0.48 11.89 -2.00
N LEU A 139 -0.50 13.11 -1.47
CA LEU A 139 -0.94 14.30 -2.18
C LEU A 139 -0.01 15.50 -1.92
N PRO A 140 0.16 16.44 -2.86
CA PRO A 140 0.91 17.66 -2.60
C PRO A 140 0.22 18.52 -1.53
N SER A 141 0.98 19.38 -0.86
CA SER A 141 0.49 20.22 0.25
C SER A 141 -0.65 21.16 -0.15
N ASP A 142 -0.78 21.45 -1.44
CA ASP A 142 -1.82 22.30 -2.00
C ASP A 142 -2.81 21.56 -2.92
N PHE A 143 -2.94 20.23 -2.78
CA PHE A 143 -3.83 19.39 -3.60
C PHE A 143 -5.25 19.94 -3.72
N TYR A 144 -5.78 20.57 -2.67
CA TYR A 144 -7.13 21.11 -2.63
C TYR A 144 -7.35 22.30 -3.58
N LYS A 145 -6.29 22.77 -4.27
CA LYS A 145 -6.39 23.73 -5.38
C LYS A 145 -6.65 23.05 -6.72
N ILE A 146 -6.19 21.80 -6.88
CA ILE A 146 -6.28 21.03 -8.13
C ILE A 146 -7.33 19.91 -8.07
N THR A 147 -7.80 19.56 -6.88
CA THR A 147 -8.78 18.50 -6.67
C THR A 147 -9.76 18.90 -5.58
N LYS A 148 -11.05 18.62 -5.81
CA LYS A 148 -12.11 18.90 -4.83
C LYS A 148 -12.00 17.92 -3.66
N PHE A 149 -11.82 18.44 -2.45
CA PHE A 149 -11.95 17.67 -1.22
C PHE A 149 -13.40 17.74 -0.71
N HIS A 150 -14.04 16.58 -0.53
CA HIS A 150 -15.43 16.46 -0.07
C HIS A 150 -15.51 16.52 1.45
N PHE A 151 -15.51 17.74 2.00
CA PHE A 151 -15.57 17.96 3.45
C PHE A 151 -16.83 17.39 4.11
N ASP A 152 -17.93 17.29 3.37
CA ASP A 152 -19.19 16.68 3.79
C ASP A 152 -19.05 15.18 4.11
N GLN A 153 -18.12 14.50 3.44
CA GLN A 153 -17.85 13.07 3.64
C GLN A 153 -17.00 12.78 4.87
N ILE A 154 -16.50 13.81 5.57
CA ILE A 154 -15.65 13.60 6.75
C ILE A 154 -16.36 12.74 7.80
N SER A 155 -17.66 12.99 8.01
CA SER A 155 -18.46 12.29 9.03
C SER A 155 -18.78 10.82 8.70
N LEU A 156 -18.57 10.39 7.45
CA LEU A 156 -18.91 9.03 6.99
C LEU A 156 -17.89 7.97 7.42
N TYR A 157 -16.71 8.39 7.87
CA TYR A 157 -15.62 7.51 8.24
C TYR A 157 -15.23 7.72 9.70
N HIS A 158 -14.71 6.69 10.36
CA HIS A 158 -14.19 6.85 11.72
C HIS A 158 -12.83 7.58 11.71
N LYS A 159 -12.00 7.28 10.71
CA LYS A 159 -10.69 7.93 10.51
C LYS A 159 -10.48 8.28 9.04
N ILE A 160 -9.79 9.39 8.77
CA ILE A 160 -9.44 9.82 7.41
C ILE A 160 -7.97 10.19 7.40
N GLY A 161 -7.21 9.60 6.47
CA GLY A 161 -5.76 9.75 6.38
C GLY A 161 -5.33 10.35 5.05
N ILE A 162 -4.35 11.25 5.13
CA ILE A 162 -3.66 11.83 3.98
C ILE A 162 -2.17 11.78 4.28
N VAL A 163 -1.35 11.46 3.28
CA VAL A 163 0.09 11.68 3.37
C VAL A 163 0.43 12.88 2.48
N PHE A 164 0.87 13.97 3.07
CA PHE A 164 1.22 15.16 2.31
C PHE A 164 2.68 15.12 1.87
N ASN A 165 2.94 15.50 0.61
CA ASN A 165 4.24 16.05 0.25
C ASN A 165 4.25 17.53 0.65
N LEU A 166 5.31 18.02 1.28
CA LEU A 166 5.43 19.44 1.62
C LEU A 166 5.52 20.34 0.38
N ASP A 167 5.92 19.80 -0.76
CA ASP A 167 5.94 20.50 -2.02
C ASP A 167 4.53 20.72 -2.59
N THR A 168 4.41 21.68 -3.51
CA THR A 168 3.17 21.92 -4.27
C THR A 168 3.06 20.99 -5.47
N HIS A 169 1.89 20.90 -6.09
CA HIS A 169 1.63 20.01 -7.23
C HIS A 169 2.57 20.18 -8.44
N ASP A 170 3.17 21.36 -8.64
CA ASP A 170 4.10 21.64 -9.75
C ASP A 170 5.58 21.34 -9.42
N GLN A 171 5.85 20.71 -8.27
CA GLN A 171 7.20 20.45 -7.77
C GLN A 171 7.50 18.96 -7.69
N LYS A 172 8.79 18.61 -7.64
CA LYS A 172 9.26 17.22 -7.70
C LYS A 172 9.03 16.43 -6.41
N GLY A 173 8.77 17.08 -5.28
CA GLY A 173 8.59 16.46 -3.98
C GLY A 173 9.85 16.57 -3.11
N SER A 174 9.66 16.81 -1.81
CA SER A 174 10.77 17.07 -0.88
C SER A 174 10.67 16.32 0.45
N HIS A 175 9.47 16.20 1.02
CA HIS A 175 9.30 15.60 2.35
C HIS A 175 7.87 15.12 2.55
N TRP A 176 7.71 13.94 3.13
CA TRP A 176 6.41 13.34 3.43
C TRP A 176 6.03 13.52 4.90
N VAL A 177 4.80 13.94 5.14
CA VAL A 177 4.22 14.11 6.47
C VAL A 177 2.83 13.48 6.52
N ALA A 178 2.43 12.97 7.68
CA ALA A 178 1.12 12.37 7.85
C ALA A 178 0.10 13.37 8.37
N PHE A 179 -1.12 13.24 7.89
CA PHE A 179 -2.29 13.95 8.38
C PHE A 179 -3.43 12.97 8.62
N LEU A 180 -4.09 13.08 9.78
CA LEU A 180 -5.19 12.21 10.16
C LEU A 180 -6.32 13.01 10.83
N ILE A 181 -7.56 12.74 10.44
CA ILE A 181 -8.74 13.13 11.20
C ILE A 181 -9.24 11.89 11.92
N ASP A 182 -9.37 11.94 13.25
CA ASP A 182 -10.01 10.89 14.05
C ASP A 182 -11.33 11.42 14.58
N ASN A 183 -12.45 10.93 14.03
CA ASN A 183 -13.79 11.36 14.45
C ASN A 183 -14.22 10.75 15.79
N GLY A 184 -13.65 9.61 16.18
CA GLY A 184 -13.90 9.00 17.48
C GLY A 184 -13.29 9.81 18.61
N LEU A 185 -12.05 10.27 18.44
CA LEU A 185 -11.35 11.11 19.43
C LEU A 185 -11.52 12.61 19.21
N LYS A 186 -12.18 13.02 18.12
CA LYS A 186 -12.34 14.42 17.71
C LYS A 186 -11.01 15.16 17.60
N THR A 187 -10.05 14.58 16.89
CA THR A 187 -8.72 15.17 16.67
C THR A 187 -8.44 15.42 15.20
N ILE A 188 -7.66 16.48 14.93
CA ILE A 188 -7.05 16.78 13.64
C ILE A 188 -5.54 16.75 13.86
N GLU A 189 -4.89 15.73 13.32
CA GLU A 189 -3.53 15.35 13.67
C GLU A 189 -2.60 15.59 12.50
N TYR A 190 -1.48 16.26 12.76
CA TYR A 190 -0.37 16.43 11.84
C TYR A 190 0.89 15.82 12.48
N PHE A 191 1.54 14.93 11.74
CA PHE A 191 2.75 14.28 12.16
C PHE A 191 3.87 14.47 11.14
N ASP A 192 4.94 15.11 11.57
CA ASP A 192 6.18 15.28 10.83
C ASP A 192 7.33 14.61 11.58
N SER A 193 7.97 13.62 10.96
CA SER A 193 9.09 12.90 11.55
C SER A 193 10.29 13.81 11.89
N ALA A 194 10.43 14.96 11.25
CA ALA A 194 11.44 15.97 11.53
C ALA A 194 11.00 17.00 12.60
N GLY A 195 9.81 16.83 13.20
CA GLY A 195 9.28 17.66 14.28
C GLY A 195 9.02 19.12 13.86
N LYS A 196 8.80 19.38 12.57
CA LYS A 196 8.55 20.73 12.04
C LYS A 196 7.05 21.04 12.01
N PRO A 197 6.66 22.31 12.19
CA PRO A 197 5.26 22.70 12.04
C PRO A 197 4.79 22.59 10.58
N PRO A 198 3.47 22.47 10.33
CA PRO A 198 2.92 22.42 8.98
C PRO A 198 3.25 23.69 8.18
N ASN A 199 3.48 23.53 6.88
CA ASN A 199 3.65 24.67 5.98
C ASN A 199 2.34 25.45 5.81
N LYS A 200 2.41 26.63 5.16
CA LYS A 200 1.25 27.51 4.95
C LYS A 200 0.06 26.85 4.23
N TYR A 201 0.30 25.88 3.35
CA TYR A 201 -0.76 25.21 2.59
C TYR A 201 -1.48 24.16 3.42
N ILE A 202 -0.73 23.38 4.20
CA ILE A 202 -1.30 22.39 5.13
C ILE A 202 -1.99 23.09 6.30
N ASP A 203 -1.40 24.15 6.86
CA ASP A 203 -2.05 24.97 7.90
C ASP A 203 -3.39 25.56 7.42
N LYS A 204 -3.44 26.06 6.18
CA LYS A 204 -4.69 26.51 5.56
C LYS A 204 -5.69 25.37 5.41
N PHE A 205 -5.25 24.15 5.11
CA PHE A 205 -6.11 22.98 5.03
C PHE A 205 -6.65 22.58 6.42
N ILE A 206 -5.80 22.52 7.44
CA ILE A 206 -6.19 22.27 8.85
C ILE A 206 -7.29 23.25 9.26
N LYS A 207 -7.11 24.55 8.99
CA LYS A 207 -8.12 25.58 9.30
C LYS A 207 -9.44 25.37 8.58
N LYS A 208 -9.43 24.86 7.33
CA LYS A 208 -10.67 24.50 6.62
C LYS A 208 -11.36 23.30 7.27
N VAL A 209 -10.60 22.27 7.63
CA VAL A 209 -11.14 21.09 8.32
C VAL A 209 -11.72 21.47 9.68
N GLN A 210 -11.02 22.28 10.49
CA GLN A 210 -11.52 22.75 11.79
C GLN A 210 -12.86 23.52 11.72
N LYS A 211 -13.10 24.27 10.63
CA LYS A 211 -14.37 24.98 10.44
C LYS A 211 -15.55 24.02 10.28
N VAL A 212 -15.30 22.87 9.66
CA VAL A 212 -16.29 21.81 9.45
C VAL A 212 -16.41 20.93 10.70
N CYS A 213 -15.27 20.51 11.26
CA CYS A 213 -15.15 19.69 12.46
C CYS A 213 -15.06 20.56 13.72
N LYS A 214 -16.12 21.31 14.03
CA LYS A 214 -16.13 22.20 15.20
C LYS A 214 -15.88 21.42 16.50
N GLY A 215 -15.01 21.96 17.35
CA GLY A 215 -14.66 21.36 18.64
C GLY A 215 -13.58 20.27 18.58
N TYR A 216 -13.02 19.99 17.39
CA TYR A 216 -11.90 19.05 17.29
C TYR A 216 -10.59 19.68 17.77
N THR A 217 -9.78 18.93 18.50
CA THR A 217 -8.46 19.35 18.96
C THR A 217 -7.43 19.17 17.84
N VAL A 218 -6.60 20.19 17.59
CA VAL A 218 -5.47 20.07 16.66
C VAL A 218 -4.25 19.56 17.40
N CYS A 219 -3.65 18.48 16.90
CA CYS A 219 -2.44 17.86 17.45
C CYS A 219 -1.30 17.96 16.45
N ILE A 220 -0.15 18.49 16.88
CA ILE A 220 1.06 18.67 16.07
C ILE A 220 2.23 18.18 16.91
N ASN A 221 3.05 17.28 16.38
CA ASN A 221 4.24 16.81 17.08
C ASN A 221 5.41 17.78 16.88
N THR A 222 6.30 17.84 17.87
CA THR A 222 7.51 18.69 17.83
C THR A 222 8.80 17.88 18.04
N ILE A 223 8.68 16.63 18.48
CA ILE A 223 9.82 15.74 18.68
C ILE A 223 10.37 15.30 17.32
N VAL A 224 11.69 15.36 17.19
CA VAL A 224 12.43 14.89 16.01
C VAL A 224 12.67 13.39 16.13
N HIS A 225 11.99 12.60 15.28
CA HIS A 225 12.18 11.16 15.18
C HIS A 225 13.22 10.81 14.10
N GLN A 226 13.07 11.41 12.92
CA GLN A 226 13.94 11.17 11.78
C GLN A 226 15.22 12.00 11.86
N ARG A 227 16.37 11.31 11.76
CA ARG A 227 17.69 11.95 11.70
C ARG A 227 18.42 11.66 10.38
N LYS A 228 17.89 10.72 9.58
CA LYS A 228 18.38 10.36 8.26
C LYS A 228 17.50 10.93 7.15
N ASN A 229 17.84 10.67 5.89
CA ASN A 229 17.32 11.44 4.76
C ASN A 229 16.16 10.79 3.99
N SER A 230 15.77 9.54 4.24
CA SER A 230 14.93 8.77 3.31
C SER A 230 13.61 8.24 3.89
N GLU A 231 13.47 8.28 5.21
CA GLU A 231 12.49 7.50 5.93
C GLU A 231 11.15 8.24 6.16
N CYS A 232 11.01 9.50 5.74
CA CYS A 232 9.84 10.34 6.04
C CYS A 232 8.52 9.73 5.57
N GLY A 233 8.52 9.09 4.39
CA GLY A 233 7.36 8.36 3.89
C GLY A 233 7.00 7.14 4.76
N ILE A 234 8.01 6.43 5.25
CA ILE A 234 7.84 5.26 6.14
C ILE A 234 7.29 5.70 7.51
N TYR A 235 7.82 6.78 8.07
CA TYR A 235 7.28 7.38 9.30
C TYR A 235 5.82 7.80 9.14
N SER A 236 5.47 8.41 8.01
CA SER A 236 4.10 8.85 7.73
C SER A 236 3.12 7.66 7.67
N ILE A 237 3.49 6.60 6.95
CA ILE A 237 2.73 5.35 6.89
C ILE A 237 2.61 4.72 8.28
N HIS A 238 3.73 4.62 9.01
CA HIS A 238 3.78 4.03 10.34
C HIS A 238 2.86 4.77 11.32
N PHE A 239 2.88 6.11 11.32
CA PHE A 239 2.01 6.92 12.17
C PHE A 239 0.53 6.59 11.90
N ILE A 240 0.10 6.61 10.63
CA ILE A 240 -1.29 6.32 10.29
C ILE A 240 -1.67 4.90 10.74
N ILE A 241 -0.85 3.90 10.43
CA ILE A 241 -1.12 2.50 10.82
C ILE A 241 -1.22 2.35 12.34
N LYS A 242 -0.34 2.98 13.12
CA LYS A 242 -0.43 2.95 14.59
C LYS A 242 -1.71 3.60 15.09
N ARG A 243 -2.15 4.70 14.49
CA ARG A 243 -3.46 5.30 14.81
C ARG A 243 -4.63 4.38 14.45
N LEU A 244 -4.54 3.63 13.35
CA LEU A 244 -5.54 2.61 12.98
C LEU A 244 -5.59 1.47 14.00
N LEU A 245 -4.43 1.04 14.50
CA LEU A 245 -4.28 0.02 15.55
C LEU A 245 -4.65 0.50 16.96
N GLY A 246 -5.10 1.75 17.13
CA GLY A 246 -5.65 2.26 18.38
C GLY A 246 -4.66 2.98 19.31
N PHE A 247 -3.38 3.10 18.95
CA PHE A 247 -2.42 3.90 19.70
C PHE A 247 -2.80 5.38 19.61
N SER A 248 -2.70 6.14 20.71
CA SER A 248 -3.02 7.58 20.67
C SER A 248 -1.95 8.38 19.93
N PHE A 249 -2.29 9.60 19.51
CA PHE A 249 -1.32 10.55 18.95
C PHE A 249 -0.10 10.69 19.87
N LYS A 250 -0.35 10.87 21.17
CA LYS A 250 0.68 11.05 22.19
C LYS A 250 1.61 9.85 22.30
N ASP A 251 1.05 8.62 22.31
CA ASP A 251 1.86 7.38 22.42
C ASP A 251 2.90 7.28 21.30
N ILE A 252 2.53 7.72 20.10
CA ILE A 252 3.38 7.67 18.92
C ILE A 252 4.35 8.85 18.89
N SER A 253 3.88 10.06 19.21
CA SER A 253 4.66 11.29 19.07
C SER A 253 5.62 11.54 20.24
N SER A 254 5.37 11.00 21.43
CA SER A 254 6.23 11.26 22.60
C SER A 254 7.44 10.35 22.71
N LYS A 255 7.38 9.15 22.11
CA LYS A 255 8.47 8.18 22.13
C LYS A 255 9.24 8.26 20.82
N ILE A 256 10.52 8.57 20.90
CA ILE A 256 11.39 8.56 19.71
C ILE A 256 11.41 7.14 19.15
N ILE A 257 11.17 7.06 17.84
CA ILE A 257 11.30 5.84 17.05
C ILE A 257 12.46 6.14 16.11
N SER A 258 13.44 5.25 16.05
CA SER A 258 14.66 5.47 15.28
C SER A 258 14.49 5.19 13.80
N ASP A 259 15.34 5.79 12.96
CA ASP A 259 15.38 5.50 11.51
C ASP A 259 15.65 4.00 11.24
N ASN A 260 16.40 3.33 12.12
CA ASN A 260 16.66 1.90 12.00
C ASN A 260 15.39 1.06 12.27
N GLU A 261 14.57 1.46 13.24
CA GLU A 261 13.26 0.82 13.47
C GLU A 261 12.31 1.05 12.29
N MET A 262 12.31 2.24 11.69
CA MET A 262 11.52 2.50 10.48
C MET A 262 12.02 1.70 9.28
N ASN A 263 13.33 1.55 9.10
CA ASN A 263 13.88 0.69 8.06
C ASN A 263 13.57 -0.79 8.26
N LYS A 264 13.38 -1.25 9.51
CA LYS A 264 12.85 -2.60 9.78
C LYS A 264 11.36 -2.68 9.48
N PHE A 265 10.59 -1.65 9.85
CA PHE A 265 9.17 -1.57 9.54
C PHE A 265 8.90 -1.55 8.02
N ARG A 266 9.80 -0.94 7.24
CA ARG A 266 9.75 -0.98 5.77
C ARG A 266 9.68 -2.39 5.21
N ASP A 267 10.48 -3.31 5.77
CA ASP A 267 10.47 -4.72 5.37
C ASP A 267 9.13 -5.42 5.66
N ASN A 268 8.31 -4.86 6.57
CA ASN A 268 6.99 -5.41 6.91
C ASN A 268 5.87 -4.92 5.99
N ILE A 269 6.04 -3.81 5.27
CA ILE A 269 4.99 -3.20 4.43
C ILE A 269 5.24 -3.31 2.93
N PHE A 270 6.45 -3.70 2.52
CA PHE A 270 6.81 -3.97 1.13
C PHE A 270 7.24 -5.43 0.95
N SER A 271 7.02 -5.97 -0.25
CA SER A 271 7.59 -7.23 -0.70
C SER A 271 9.04 -7.02 -1.14
N LYS A 272 9.88 -8.03 -0.89
CA LYS A 272 11.24 -8.10 -1.44
C LYS A 272 11.27 -8.67 -2.86
N ASP A 273 10.15 -9.23 -3.31
CA ASP A 273 10.01 -9.69 -4.68
C ASP A 273 9.77 -8.47 -5.57
N ASN A 274 10.67 -8.25 -6.53
CA ASN A 274 10.46 -7.31 -7.62
C ASN A 274 9.77 -8.08 -8.74
N PHE A 275 8.51 -7.74 -9.03
CA PHE A 275 7.68 -8.39 -10.05
C PHE A 275 6.99 -7.37 -10.96
#